data_AF-W5TDP9-F1
#
_entry.id   AF-W5TDP9-F1
#
_cell.length_a   1.000
_cell.length_b   1.000
_cell.length_c   1.000
_cell.angle_alpha   90.00
_cell.angle_beta   90.00
_cell.angle_gamma   90.00
#
_symmetry.space_group_name_H-M   'P 1'
#
loop_
_entity.id
_entity.type
_entity.pdbx_description
1 polymer ?
#
loop_
_entity_poly.entity_id
_entity_poly.type
_entity_poly.pdbx_seq_one_letter_code
_entity_poly.pdbx_strand_id
1 'polypeptide(L)'
;MPSPIRTHVQELLDYFGKCADCDYPASASLVTHRYPDGSVEHEIVATCGLPCGWCAPVPMTPMARPHGRFPRIESAPSESAIDPPDEQRRI
;
A
#
# COMPACT_ATOMS: atom_id res chain seq x y z
N MET A 1 -2.52 -26.69 18.01
CA MET A 1 -1.94 -25.40 18.44
C MET A 1 -2.56 -25.01 19.77
N PRO A 2 -1.80 -24.41 20.71
CA PRO A 2 -2.33 -23.95 21.99
C PRO A 2 -3.40 -22.86 21.79
N SER A 3 -4.33 -22.70 22.74
CA SER A 3 -5.31 -21.62 22.70
C SER A 3 -4.67 -20.28 23.10
N PRO A 4 -5.06 -19.16 22.46
CA PRO A 4 -4.55 -17.85 22.84
C PRO A 4 -5.02 -17.46 24.24
N ILE A 5 -4.14 -16.87 25.03
CA ILE A 5 -4.44 -16.32 26.36
C ILE A 5 -4.93 -14.87 26.30
N ARG A 6 -4.67 -14.18 25.18
CA ARG A 6 -5.17 -12.84 24.90
C ARG A 6 -5.36 -12.63 23.40
N THR A 7 -6.52 -12.11 23.03
CA THR A 7 -6.81 -11.65 21.67
C THR A 7 -7.08 -10.15 21.71
N HIS A 8 -6.48 -9.41 20.78
CA HIS A 8 -6.73 -7.99 20.56
C HIS A 8 -7.16 -7.78 19.11
N VAL A 9 -8.23 -7.02 18.90
CA VAL A 9 -8.74 -6.69 17.57
C VAL A 9 -8.64 -5.18 17.39
N GLN A 10 -7.98 -4.76 16.32
CA GLN A 10 -7.83 -3.36 15.95
C GLN A 10 -8.31 -3.16 14.52
N GLU A 11 -9.22 -2.22 14.31
CA GLU A 11 -9.66 -1.85 12.97
C GLU A 11 -8.51 -1.17 12.19
N LEU A 12 -8.37 -1.55 10.92
CA LEU A 12 -7.42 -0.97 9.98
C LEU A 12 -8.13 0.06 9.09
N LEU A 13 -8.07 1.32 9.51
CA LEU A 13 -8.72 2.44 8.81
C LEU A 13 -8.08 2.80 7.47
N ASP A 14 -6.86 2.30 7.22
CA ASP A 14 -6.11 2.48 5.98
C ASP A 14 -6.22 1.28 5.03
N TYR A 15 -7.15 0.36 5.30
CA TYR A 15 -7.48 -0.74 4.39
C TYR A 15 -8.56 -0.30 3.39
N PHE A 16 -8.22 -0.32 2.10
CA PHE A 16 -9.10 0.08 0.99
C PHE A 16 -9.38 -1.08 0.03
N GLY A 17 -9.63 -2.28 0.58
CA GLY A 17 -9.94 -3.48 -0.21
C GLY A 17 -11.41 -3.58 -0.64
N LYS A 18 -11.68 -4.57 -1.48
CA LYS A 18 -13.03 -4.89 -1.95
C LYS A 18 -13.41 -6.33 -1.58
N CYS A 19 -14.70 -6.55 -1.41
CA CYS A 19 -15.28 -7.86 -1.23
C CYS A 19 -15.11 -8.71 -2.49
N ALA A 20 -14.56 -9.92 -2.34
CA ALA A 20 -14.38 -10.84 -3.45
C ALA A 20 -15.71 -11.37 -4.05
N ASP A 21 -16.80 -11.32 -3.28
CA ASP A 21 -18.10 -11.86 -3.70
C ASP A 21 -18.98 -10.81 -4.42
N CYS A 22 -18.94 -9.54 -3.99
CA CYS A 22 -19.87 -8.51 -4.51
C CYS A 22 -19.21 -7.18 -4.92
N ASP A 23 -17.87 -7.09 -4.86
CA ASP A 23 -17.07 -5.91 -5.23
C ASP A 23 -17.31 -4.64 -4.38
N TYR A 24 -18.17 -4.70 -3.35
CA TYR A 24 -18.35 -3.59 -2.41
C TYR A 24 -17.11 -3.35 -1.55
N PRO A 25 -16.92 -2.12 -1.03
CA PRO A 25 -15.86 -1.83 -0.08
C PRO A 25 -15.86 -2.80 1.10
N ALA A 26 -14.68 -3.29 1.46
CA ALA A 26 -14.46 -4.13 2.63
C ALA A 26 -13.69 -3.35 3.70
N SER A 27 -14.08 -3.53 4.95
CA SER A 27 -13.28 -3.11 6.11
C SER A 27 -12.29 -4.22 6.48
N ALA A 28 -11.23 -3.91 7.21
CA ALA A 28 -10.35 -4.93 7.76
C ALA A 28 -9.97 -4.66 9.21
N SER A 29 -9.63 -5.71 9.93
CA SER A 29 -9.12 -5.65 11.29
C SER A 29 -7.86 -6.49 11.44
N LEU A 30 -6.87 -5.97 12.17
CA LEU A 30 -5.73 -6.71 12.67
C LEU A 30 -6.13 -7.45 13.95
N VAL A 31 -6.10 -8.78 13.87
CA VAL A 31 -6.28 -9.69 15.00
C VAL A 31 -4.90 -10.09 15.50
N THR A 32 -4.63 -9.83 16.78
CA THR A 32 -3.38 -10.21 17.44
C THR A 32 -3.67 -11.24 18.52
N HIS A 33 -3.13 -12.44 18.35
CA HIS A 33 -3.21 -13.53 19.30
C HIS A 33 -1.90 -13.62 20.09
N ARG A 34 -1.99 -13.69 21.41
CA ARG A 34 -0.86 -14.00 22.30
C ARG A 34 -1.07 -15.36 22.94
N TYR A 35 -0.06 -16.20 22.90
CA TYR A 35 -0.11 -17.58 23.38
C TYR A 35 0.65 -17.75 24.72
N PRO A 36 0.40 -18.85 25.46
CA PRO A 36 1.06 -19.12 26.75
C PRO A 36 2.59 -19.23 26.66
N ASP A 37 3.11 -19.64 25.51
CA ASP A 37 4.55 -19.77 25.25
C ASP A 37 5.23 -18.42 24.93
N GLY A 38 4.46 -17.33 24.93
CA GLY A 38 4.93 -16.00 24.57
C GLY A 38 4.93 -15.72 23.07
N SER A 39 4.55 -16.70 22.22
CA SER A 39 4.40 -16.46 20.79
C SER A 39 3.24 -15.49 20.51
N VAL A 40 3.39 -14.73 19.44
CA VAL A 40 2.41 -13.74 18.98
C VAL A 40 2.13 -13.99 17.51
N GLU A 41 0.86 -14.07 17.16
CA GLU A 41 0.38 -14.23 15.80
C GLU A 41 -0.47 -13.02 15.39
N HIS A 42 -0.32 -12.62 14.14
CA HIS A 42 -1.01 -11.49 13.55
C HIS A 42 -1.72 -11.95 12.28
N GLU A 43 -3.03 -11.72 12.22
CA GLU A 43 -3.86 -11.98 11.05
C GLU A 43 -4.67 -10.74 10.72
N ILE A 44 -4.80 -10.43 9.44
CA ILE A 44 -5.71 -9.36 8.99
C ILE A 44 -6.92 -10.02 8.35
N VAL A 45 -8.08 -9.68 8.88
CA VAL A 45 -9.36 -10.23 8.43
C VAL A 45 -10.15 -9.10 7.78
N ALA A 46 -10.48 -9.27 6.50
CA ALA A 46 -11.36 -8.36 5.77
C ALA A 46 -12.81 -8.81 5.88
N THR A 47 -13.75 -7.87 5.97
CA THR A 47 -15.19 -8.12 6.05
C THR A 47 -15.95 -7.19 5.12
N CYS A 48 -16.89 -7.75 4.36
CA CYS A 48 -17.82 -7.04 3.48
C CYS A 48 -18.59 -5.97 4.24
N GLY A 49 -18.65 -4.74 3.71
CA GLY A 49 -19.47 -3.66 4.27
C GLY A 49 -20.98 -3.82 4.04
N LEU A 50 -21.41 -4.93 3.44
CA LEU A 50 -22.78 -5.22 3.04
C LEU A 50 -23.25 -6.57 3.59
N PRO A 51 -24.57 -6.88 3.55
CA PRO A 51 -25.12 -8.16 4.06
C PRO A 51 -24.70 -9.40 3.26
N CYS A 52 -23.71 -9.29 2.36
CA CYS A 52 -23.17 -10.41 1.61
C CYS A 52 -22.47 -11.44 2.51
N GLY A 53 -21.99 -11.02 3.68
CA GLY A 53 -21.44 -11.91 4.71
C GLY A 53 -20.00 -12.37 4.45
N TRP A 54 -19.39 -11.96 3.34
CA TRP A 54 -18.01 -12.32 3.03
C TRP A 54 -17.04 -11.82 4.10
N CYS A 55 -16.19 -12.74 4.56
CA CYS A 55 -15.12 -12.48 5.49
C CYS A 55 -13.95 -13.43 5.19
N ALA A 56 -12.74 -12.90 5.07
CA ALA A 56 -11.57 -13.71 4.73
C ALA A 56 -10.27 -13.10 5.25
N PRO A 57 -9.25 -13.93 5.54
CA PRO A 57 -7.91 -13.44 5.77
C PRO A 57 -7.34 -12.79 4.50
N VAL A 58 -6.70 -11.64 4.66
CA VAL A 58 -6.09 -10.88 3.57
C VAL A 58 -4.63 -10.58 3.89
N PRO A 59 -3.75 -10.51 2.88
CA PRO A 59 -2.34 -10.19 3.11
C PRO A 59 -2.18 -8.78 3.68
N MET A 60 -1.24 -8.62 4.62
CA MET A 60 -0.86 -7.32 5.17
C MET A 60 -0.22 -6.47 4.07
N THR A 61 -1.05 -5.64 3.43
CA THR A 61 -0.60 -4.61 2.49
C THR A 61 -1.07 -3.25 3.00
N PRO A 62 -0.43 -2.66 4.03
CA PRO A 62 -0.72 -1.31 4.44
C PRO A 62 -0.50 -0.39 3.24
N MET A 63 -1.43 0.52 2.97
CA MET A 63 -1.33 1.42 1.82
C MET A 63 -0.21 2.46 1.95
N ALA A 64 0.48 2.51 3.09
CA ALA A 64 1.75 3.18 3.21
C ALA A 64 2.82 2.40 2.43
N ARG A 65 2.94 2.69 1.13
CA ARG A 65 4.25 2.50 0.47
C ARG A 65 5.27 3.20 1.37
N PRO A 66 6.42 2.59 1.72
CA PRO A 66 7.51 3.37 2.26
C PRO A 66 7.71 4.51 1.27
N HIS A 67 7.60 5.76 1.72
CA HIS A 67 7.85 6.91 0.89
C HIS A 67 9.28 6.77 0.38
N GLY A 68 9.42 6.14 -0.77
CA GLY A 68 10.64 6.11 -1.54
C GLY A 68 10.98 7.57 -1.73
N ARG A 69 12.12 7.97 -1.16
CA ARG A 69 12.76 9.25 -1.40
C ARG A 69 12.80 9.44 -2.91
N PHE A 70 11.85 10.19 -3.46
CA PHE A 70 11.90 10.58 -4.86
C PHE A 70 13.22 11.34 -5.03
N PRO A 71 14.18 10.88 -5.86
CA PRO A 71 15.29 11.73 -6.21
C PRO A 71 14.69 12.95 -6.91
N ARG A 72 15.01 14.13 -6.37
CA ARG A 72 14.68 15.42 -6.96
C ARG A 72 15.15 15.36 -8.42
N ILE A 73 14.22 15.37 -9.36
CA ILE A 73 14.53 15.68 -10.76
C ILE A 73 15.04 17.12 -10.78
N GLU A 74 16.37 17.29 -10.77
CA GLU A 74 16.97 18.53 -11.22
C GLU A 74 16.60 18.66 -12.70
N SER A 75 15.72 19.61 -12.99
CA SER A 75 15.36 19.98 -14.35
C SER A 75 16.63 20.26 -15.15
N ALA A 76 16.92 19.41 -16.13
CA ALA A 76 17.94 19.72 -17.13
C ALA A 76 17.56 21.05 -17.81
N PRO A 77 18.50 22.01 -17.98
CA PRO A 77 18.23 23.16 -18.83
C PRO A 77 18.08 22.69 -20.27
N SER A 78 16.95 23.06 -20.85
CA SER A 78 16.56 22.88 -22.24
C SER A 78 17.35 23.80 -23.18
N GLU A 79 17.52 23.31 -24.41
CA GLU A 79 17.84 24.03 -25.65
C GLU A 79 19.29 24.49 -25.90
N SER A 80 20.02 23.58 -26.55
CA SER A 80 20.68 23.79 -27.85
C SER A 80 20.81 25.24 -28.33
N ALA A 81 22.03 25.78 -28.23
CA ALA A 81 22.49 26.84 -29.10
C ALA A 81 22.49 26.34 -30.56
N ILE A 82 21.58 26.86 -31.36
CA ILE A 82 21.66 26.75 -32.82
C ILE A 82 22.71 27.77 -33.25
N ASP A 83 23.90 27.28 -33.61
CA ASP A 83 24.95 28.09 -34.24
C ASP A 83 24.43 28.56 -35.62
N PRO A 84 24.45 29.87 -35.95
CA PRO A 84 24.08 30.31 -37.30
C PRO A 84 25.09 29.77 -38.33
N PRO A 85 24.65 29.42 -39.55
CA PRO A 85 25.58 28.99 -40.59
C PRO A 85 26.54 30.13 -40.97
N ASP A 86 27.84 29.80 -40.98
CA ASP A 86 28.92 30.63 -41.51
C ASP A 86 28.70 30.85 -43.02
N GLU A 87 28.07 31.98 -43.34
CA GLU A 87 27.96 32.48 -44.70
C GLU A 87 28.62 33.85 -44.76
N GLN A 88 29.93 33.89 -44.99
CA GLN A 88 30.55 34.78 -46.00
C GLN A 88 32.07 34.61 -46.08
N ARG A 89 32.49 33.66 -46.91
CA ARG A 89 33.75 33.76 -47.68
C ARG A 89 33.44 34.26 -49.09
N ARG A 90 33.53 35.57 -49.29
CA ARG A 90 33.69 36.34 -50.54
C ARG A 90 33.82 37.79 -50.04
N ILE A 91 34.90 38.54 -50.22
CA ILE A 91 35.75 38.80 -51.39
C ILE A 91 37.14 39.19 -50.88
#